data_AF-A0A5B7YJD3-F1
#
_entry.id   AF-A0A5B7YJD3-F1
#
_cell.length_a   1.000
_cell.length_b   1.000
_cell.length_c   1.000
_cell.angle_alpha   90.00
_cell.angle_beta   90.00
_cell.angle_gamma   90.00
#
_symmetry.space_group_name_H-M   'P 1'
#
loop_
_entity.id
_entity.type
_entity.pdbx_description
1 polymer ?
#
loop_
_entity_poly.entity_id
_entity_poly.type
_entity_poly.pdbx_seq_one_letter_code
_entity_poly.pdbx_strand_id
1 'polypeptide(L)'
;MKAYFISALLLSGCSVTSTEISAPNGNSDKAVIFDIDGTLTPCNACIFSERENASELVQAYADNGFKIIYLTARNVYFQFNIPLFLSRYHFPDGDIQVANSMAERKNFKTFKLNILKRYTESGWTLLLLMAIQALTLRLIWPQAFLRTKYLQ
;
A
#
# COMPACT_ATOMS: atom_id res chain seq x y z
N MET A 1 29.88 -31.06 34.45
CA MET A 1 29.85 -30.36 33.14
C MET A 1 28.39 -30.01 32.84
N LYS A 2 28.03 -28.72 32.79
CA LYS A 2 26.66 -28.28 32.49
C LYS A 2 26.58 -27.95 30.99
N ALA A 3 25.80 -28.73 30.24
CA ALA A 3 25.51 -28.46 28.84
C ALA A 3 24.43 -27.38 28.75
N TYR A 4 24.77 -26.23 28.19
CA TYR A 4 23.80 -25.18 27.87
C TYR A 4 23.19 -25.51 26.50
N PHE A 5 21.95 -25.99 26.50
CA PHE A 5 21.14 -26.11 25.29
C PHE A 5 20.75 -24.69 24.83
N ILE A 6 21.46 -24.17 23.83
CA ILE A 6 21.04 -22.94 23.14
C ILE A 6 19.91 -23.34 22.20
N SER A 7 18.67 -23.09 22.63
CA SER A 7 17.49 -23.22 21.78
C SER A 7 17.48 -22.07 20.78
N ALA A 8 17.93 -22.33 19.55
CA ALA A 8 17.86 -21.39 18.45
C ALA A 8 16.38 -21.22 18.03
N LEU A 9 15.76 -20.11 18.47
CA LEU A 9 14.43 -19.72 18.02
C LEU A 9 14.54 -19.27 16.56
N LEU A 10 14.18 -20.16 15.63
CA LEU A 10 14.04 -19.83 14.22
C LEU A 10 12.84 -18.87 14.08
N LEU A 11 13.13 -17.57 14.09
CA LEU A 11 12.19 -16.55 13.66
C LEU A 11 11.94 -16.78 12.16
N SER A 12 10.89 -17.54 11.85
CA SER A 12 10.31 -17.58 10.51
C SER A 12 9.85 -16.17 10.18
N GLY A 13 10.69 -15.43 9.45
CA GLY A 13 10.27 -14.16 8.86
C GLY A 13 9.18 -14.46 7.84
N CYS A 14 7.91 -14.38 8.24
CA CYS A 14 6.80 -14.40 7.31
C CYS A 14 7.02 -13.25 6.32
N SER A 15 7.28 -13.59 5.06
CA SER A 15 7.20 -12.62 3.99
C SER A 15 5.77 -12.10 3.96
N VAL A 16 5.61 -10.78 3.87
CA VAL A 16 4.31 -10.19 3.60
C VAL A 16 3.83 -10.76 2.27
N THR A 17 2.62 -11.29 2.25
CA THR A 17 1.95 -11.76 1.03
C THR A 17 0.91 -10.74 0.63
N SER A 18 0.64 -10.63 -0.67
CA SER A 18 -0.44 -9.78 -1.15
C SER A 18 -1.79 -10.28 -0.66
N THR A 19 -2.62 -9.38 -0.13
CA THR A 19 -3.98 -9.67 0.27
C THR A 19 -4.80 -10.12 -0.95
N GLU A 20 -5.66 -11.12 -0.76
CA GLU A 20 -6.61 -11.53 -1.79
C GLU A 20 -7.61 -10.40 -2.06
N ILE A 21 -7.90 -10.15 -3.34
CA ILE A 21 -8.83 -9.09 -3.75
C ILE A 21 -10.24 -9.67 -3.75
N SER A 22 -11.07 -9.21 -2.82
CA SER A 22 -12.50 -9.54 -2.78
C SER A 22 -13.32 -8.45 -3.46
N ALA A 23 -14.50 -8.82 -3.97
CA ALA A 23 -15.50 -7.83 -4.39
C ALA A 23 -15.99 -6.99 -3.20
N PRO A 24 -16.52 -5.77 -3.43
CA PRO A 24 -17.17 -4.98 -2.38
C PRO A 24 -18.32 -5.76 -1.73
N ASN A 25 -18.33 -5.82 -0.39
CA ASN A 25 -19.34 -6.50 0.41
C ASN A 25 -20.00 -5.52 1.39
N GLY A 26 -20.83 -4.61 0.89
CA GLY A 26 -21.52 -3.64 1.74
C GLY A 26 -22.05 -2.43 0.99
N ASN A 27 -22.16 -1.30 1.70
CA ASN A 27 -22.79 -0.06 1.22
C ASN A 27 -21.84 0.89 0.45
N SER A 28 -20.57 0.54 0.29
CA SER A 28 -19.57 1.35 -0.42
C SER A 28 -18.73 0.47 -1.34
N ASP A 29 -18.63 0.88 -2.59
CA ASP A 29 -17.74 0.31 -3.61
C ASP A 29 -16.45 1.12 -3.78
N LYS A 30 -16.23 2.12 -2.91
CA LYS A 30 -15.12 3.06 -3.03
C LYS A 30 -13.88 2.53 -2.32
N ALA A 31 -12.75 2.55 -3.02
CA ALA A 31 -11.45 2.26 -2.43
C ALA A 31 -10.43 3.32 -2.82
N VAL A 32 -9.45 3.51 -1.95
CA VAL A 32 -8.29 4.36 -2.22
C VAL A 32 -7.01 3.53 -2.14
N ILE A 33 -6.19 3.66 -3.17
CA ILE A 33 -4.90 2.97 -3.27
C ILE A 33 -3.79 3.97 -2.97
N PHE A 34 -3.03 3.68 -1.93
CA PHE A 34 -1.83 4.39 -1.54
C PHE A 34 -0.61 3.59 -1.93
N ASP A 35 0.22 4.15 -2.81
CA ASP A 35 1.60 3.67 -2.92
C ASP A 35 2.31 3.88 -1.57
N ILE A 36 3.22 3.00 -1.15
CA ILE A 36 3.95 3.21 0.12
C ILE A 36 5.20 4.06 -0.14
N ASP A 37 6.10 3.55 -0.96
CA ASP A 37 7.45 4.12 -1.12
C ASP A 37 7.40 5.43 -1.91
N GLY A 38 7.89 6.50 -1.31
CA GLY A 38 7.89 7.84 -1.90
C GLY A 38 6.55 8.57 -1.78
N THR A 39 5.48 7.89 -1.36
CA THR A 39 4.15 8.50 -1.13
C THR A 39 3.86 8.58 0.37
N LEU A 40 3.68 7.45 1.05
CA LEU A 40 3.53 7.39 2.51
C LEU A 40 4.88 7.51 3.22
N THR A 41 5.98 7.24 2.53
CA THR A 41 7.34 7.57 2.99
C THR A 41 7.85 8.83 2.27
N PRO A 42 8.77 9.60 2.87
CA PRO A 42 9.31 10.82 2.24
C PRO A 42 10.05 10.54 0.93
N CYS A 43 10.65 9.36 0.80
CA CYS A 43 11.42 8.92 -0.36
C CYS A 43 11.41 7.38 -0.49
N ASN A 44 11.76 6.86 -1.67
CA ASN A 44 11.72 5.41 -1.93
C ASN A 44 12.63 4.57 -1.02
N ALA A 45 13.71 5.15 -0.50
CA ALA A 45 14.64 4.50 0.42
C ALA A 45 14.34 4.80 1.90
N CYS A 46 13.44 5.74 2.18
CA CYS A 46 13.08 6.21 3.52
C CYS A 46 12.08 5.25 4.20
N ILE A 47 12.33 3.95 4.12
CA ILE A 47 11.33 2.89 4.41
C ILE A 47 10.88 2.83 5.88
N PHE A 48 11.59 3.51 6.79
CA PHE A 48 11.32 3.53 8.22
C PHE A 48 10.63 4.81 8.70
N SER A 49 10.43 5.79 7.82
CA SER A 49 9.93 7.11 8.15
C SER A 49 8.64 7.38 7.41
N GLU A 50 7.66 7.90 8.15
CA GLU A 50 6.43 8.43 7.59
C GLU A 50 6.70 9.75 6.85
N ARG A 51 5.99 10.00 5.76
CA ARG A 51 5.81 11.35 5.23
C ARG A 51 4.89 12.10 6.19
N GLU A 52 5.21 13.36 6.46
CA GLU A 52 4.44 14.22 7.36
C GLU A 52 2.92 14.08 7.15
N ASN A 53 2.22 13.72 8.22
CA ASN A 53 0.76 13.55 8.33
C ASN A 53 0.15 12.53 7.33
N ALA A 54 0.93 11.56 6.84
CA ALA A 54 0.42 10.58 5.88
C ALA A 54 -0.62 9.63 6.52
N SER A 55 -0.41 9.21 7.75
CA SER A 55 -1.33 8.39 8.55
C SER A 55 -2.66 9.10 8.76
N GLU A 56 -2.63 10.37 9.16
CA GLU A 56 -3.82 11.22 9.32
C GLU A 56 -4.61 11.36 8.02
N LEU A 57 -3.92 11.54 6.88
CA LEU A 57 -4.55 11.59 5.57
C LEU A 57 -5.23 10.27 5.22
N VAL A 58 -4.55 9.14 5.42
CA VAL A 58 -5.12 7.81 5.14
C VAL A 58 -6.31 7.54 6.06
N GLN A 59 -6.22 7.92 7.34
CA GLN A 59 -7.32 7.83 8.31
C GLN A 59 -8.54 8.63 7.84
N ALA A 60 -8.34 9.84 7.33
CA ALA A 60 -9.45 10.64 6.80
C ALA A 60 -10.20 9.93 5.65
N TYR A 61 -9.51 9.18 4.78
CA TYR A 61 -10.20 8.36 3.77
C TYR A 61 -10.95 7.20 4.42
N ALA A 62 -10.36 6.52 5.40
CA ALA A 62 -11.01 5.41 6.10
C ALA A 62 -12.30 5.87 6.80
N ASP A 63 -12.25 7.01 7.49
CA ASP A 63 -13.40 7.63 8.17
C ASP A 63 -14.51 8.02 7.19
N ASN A 64 -14.17 8.29 5.92
CA ASN A 64 -15.12 8.55 4.84
C ASN A 64 -15.65 7.28 4.15
N GLY A 65 -15.40 6.10 4.72
CA GLY A 65 -15.94 4.83 4.23
C GLY A 65 -15.23 4.28 3.00
N PHE A 66 -13.98 4.70 2.76
CA PHE A 66 -13.14 4.09 1.73
C PHE A 66 -12.47 2.82 2.26
N LYS A 67 -12.43 1.78 1.43
CA LYS A 67 -11.48 0.68 1.64
C LYS A 67 -10.05 1.20 1.38
N ILE A 68 -9.16 0.99 2.34
CA ILE A 68 -7.76 1.35 2.22
C ILE A 68 -6.98 0.21 1.61
N ILE A 69 -6.15 0.53 0.61
CA ILE A 69 -5.27 -0.42 -0.07
C ILE A 69 -3.87 0.16 -0.12
N TYR A 70 -2.91 -0.51 0.53
CA TYR A 70 -1.50 -0.19 0.46
C TYR A 70 -0.84 -0.96 -0.68
N LEU A 71 -0.08 -0.29 -1.54
CA LEU A 71 0.56 -0.87 -2.71
C LEU A 71 2.05 -0.57 -2.69
N THR A 72 2.89 -1.58 -2.91
CA THR A 72 4.34 -1.37 -2.97
C THR A 72 5.05 -2.37 -3.86
N ALA A 73 6.11 -1.89 -4.53
CA ALA A 73 7.07 -2.73 -5.26
C ALA A 73 8.41 -2.85 -4.50
N ARG A 74 8.43 -2.58 -3.20
CA ARG A 74 9.60 -2.66 -2.33
C ARG A 74 10.29 -3.99 -2.49
N ASN A 75 11.62 -3.98 -2.45
CA ASN A 75 12.43 -5.19 -2.48
C ASN A 75 12.01 -6.15 -1.35
N VAL A 76 11.88 -7.45 -1.67
CA VAL A 76 11.44 -8.49 -0.73
C VAL A 76 12.22 -8.51 0.59
N TYR A 77 13.52 -8.20 0.54
CA TYR A 77 14.36 -8.13 1.74
C TYR A 77 13.97 -7.03 2.72
N PHE A 78 13.14 -6.07 2.31
CA PHE A 78 12.64 -4.97 3.14
C PHE A 78 11.13 -5.01 3.36
N GLN A 79 10.42 -6.00 2.80
CA GLN A 79 8.96 -6.11 2.97
C GLN A 79 8.56 -6.50 4.40
N PHE A 80 9.44 -7.18 5.15
CA PHE A 80 9.22 -7.50 6.57
C PHE A 80 8.86 -6.27 7.42
N ASN A 81 9.34 -5.08 7.01
CA ASN A 81 9.12 -3.85 7.74
C ASN A 81 7.73 -3.25 7.50
N ILE A 82 7.02 -3.63 6.43
CA ILE A 82 5.75 -2.99 6.05
C ILE A 82 4.71 -3.05 7.19
N PRO A 83 4.42 -4.21 7.82
CA PRO A 83 3.44 -4.26 8.89
C PRO A 83 3.87 -3.44 10.11
N LEU A 84 5.18 -3.45 10.42
CA LEU A 84 5.75 -2.67 11.52
C LEU A 84 5.67 -1.16 11.25
N PHE A 85 5.91 -0.73 10.02
CA PHE A 85 5.79 0.66 9.59
C PHE A 85 4.34 1.14 9.72
N LEU A 86 3.39 0.38 9.16
CA LEU A 86 1.96 0.72 9.22
C LEU A 86 1.47 0.80 10.67
N SER A 87 1.82 -0.19 11.48
CA SER A 87 1.44 -0.21 12.90
C SER A 87 2.10 0.91 13.73
N ARG A 88 3.40 1.16 13.53
CA ARG A 88 4.16 2.18 14.26
C ARG A 88 3.58 3.58 14.10
N TYR A 89 3.09 3.89 12.91
CA TYR A 89 2.54 5.21 12.57
C TYR A 89 1.01 5.22 12.60
N HIS A 90 0.37 4.21 13.18
CA HIS A 90 -1.09 4.16 13.37
C HIS A 90 -1.89 4.33 12.07
N PHE A 91 -1.39 3.78 10.96
CA PHE A 91 -2.17 3.68 9.73
C PHE A 91 -3.40 2.78 9.97
N PRO A 92 -4.57 3.12 9.42
CA PRO A 92 -5.76 2.28 9.54
C PRO A 92 -5.55 0.91 8.88
N ASP A 93 -6.39 -0.05 9.24
CA ASP A 93 -6.37 -1.36 8.60
C ASP A 93 -6.70 -1.24 7.10
N GLY A 94 -6.00 -2.05 6.29
CA GLY A 94 -6.17 -2.05 4.85
C GLY A 94 -5.51 -3.24 4.18
N ASP A 95 -5.87 -3.48 2.92
CA ASP A 95 -5.27 -4.55 2.13
C ASP A 95 -3.85 -4.17 1.75
N ILE A 96 -2.92 -5.13 1.81
CA ILE A 96 -1.52 -4.89 1.44
C ILE A 96 -1.23 -5.64 0.15
N GLN A 97 -0.77 -4.92 -0.86
CA GLN A 97 -0.41 -5.45 -2.18
C GLN A 97 1.08 -5.26 -2.39
N VAL A 98 1.83 -6.36 -2.45
CA VAL A 98 3.29 -6.36 -2.59
C VAL A 98 3.74 -7.10 -3.86
N ALA A 99 4.81 -6.63 -4.47
CA ALA A 99 5.47 -7.37 -5.55
C ALA A 99 6.24 -8.58 -4.99
N ASN A 100 5.69 -9.78 -5.16
CA ASN A 100 6.25 -11.01 -4.59
C ASN A 100 7.38 -11.59 -5.47
N SER A 101 7.31 -11.41 -6.79
CA SER A 101 8.30 -11.93 -7.73
C SER A 101 9.35 -10.89 -8.14
N MET A 102 10.52 -11.36 -8.57
CA MET A 102 11.55 -10.49 -9.17
C MET A 102 11.04 -9.84 -10.46
N ALA A 103 10.23 -10.54 -11.24
CA ALA A 103 9.66 -10.04 -12.49
C ALA A 103 8.74 -8.83 -12.23
N GLU A 104 7.87 -8.92 -11.23
CA GLU A 104 7.01 -7.81 -10.80
C GLU A 104 7.82 -6.62 -10.30
N ARG A 105 8.89 -6.85 -9.52
CA ARG A 105 9.77 -5.77 -9.04
C ARG A 105 10.51 -5.07 -10.18
N LYS A 106 11.03 -5.81 -11.16
CA LYS A 106 11.67 -5.24 -12.36
C LYS A 106 10.68 -4.46 -13.21
N ASN A 107 9.44 -4.93 -13.31
CA ASN A 107 8.35 -4.29 -14.06
C ASN A 107 7.30 -3.68 -13.12
N PHE A 108 7.74 -2.89 -12.14
CA PHE A 108 6.86 -2.41 -11.06
C PHE A 108 5.66 -1.61 -11.57
N LYS A 109 5.81 -0.89 -12.70
CA LYS A 109 4.70 -0.16 -13.33
C LYS A 109 3.59 -1.12 -13.76
N THR A 110 3.96 -2.20 -14.46
CA THR A 110 3.02 -3.24 -14.90
C THR A 110 2.39 -3.95 -13.72
N PHE A 111 3.17 -4.28 -12.69
CA PHE A 111 2.64 -4.83 -11.44
C PHE A 111 1.57 -3.93 -10.82
N LYS A 112 1.87 -2.64 -10.62
CA LYS A 112 0.93 -1.68 -10.03
C LYS A 112 -0.35 -1.57 -10.88
N LEU A 113 -0.22 -1.43 -12.20
CA LEU A 113 -1.37 -1.38 -13.12
C LEU A 113 -2.23 -2.64 -13.05
N ASN A 114 -1.62 -3.83 -12.94
CA ASN A 114 -2.35 -5.08 -12.81
C ASN A 114 -3.14 -5.15 -11.50
N ILE A 115 -2.61 -4.61 -10.40
CA ILE A 115 -3.36 -4.50 -9.15
C ILE A 115 -4.57 -3.57 -9.33
N LEU A 116 -4.38 -2.38 -9.92
CA LEU A 116 -5.50 -1.47 -10.20
C LEU A 116 -6.59 -2.16 -11.01
N LYS A 117 -6.19 -2.82 -12.10
CA LYS A 117 -7.08 -3.57 -12.99
C LYS A 117 -7.88 -4.62 -12.22
N ARG A 118 -7.23 -5.44 -11.38
CA ARG A 118 -7.90 -6.49 -10.61
C ARG A 118 -8.95 -5.93 -9.63
N TYR A 119 -8.67 -4.81 -8.98
CA TYR A 119 -9.67 -4.16 -8.12
C TYR A 119 -10.85 -3.62 -8.93
N THR A 120 -10.60 -2.94 -10.06
CA THR A 120 -11.68 -2.47 -10.93
C THR A 120 -12.51 -3.62 -11.50
N GLU A 121 -11.88 -4.71 -11.95
CA GLU A 121 -12.56 -5.91 -12.44
C GLU A 121 -13.36 -6.62 -11.33
N SER A 122 -12.96 -6.45 -10.07
CA SER A 122 -13.70 -6.96 -8.90
C SER A 122 -14.84 -6.02 -8.45
N GLY A 123 -15.06 -4.89 -9.15
CA GLY A 123 -16.17 -3.98 -8.92
C GLY A 123 -15.85 -2.77 -8.04
N TRP A 124 -14.57 -2.48 -7.75
CA TRP A 124 -14.20 -1.30 -6.95
C TRP A 124 -14.07 -0.02 -7.79
N THR A 125 -14.61 1.08 -7.27
CA THR A 125 -14.39 2.44 -7.75
C THR A 125 -13.15 3.02 -7.08
N LEU A 126 -12.09 3.25 -7.84
CA LEU A 126 -10.75 3.58 -7.32
C LEU A 126 -10.41 5.07 -7.32
N LEU A 127 -9.88 5.53 -6.20
CA LEU A 127 -9.09 6.76 -6.07
C LEU A 127 -7.60 6.40 -5.90
N LEU A 128 -6.71 7.15 -6.55
CA LEU A 128 -5.29 6.83 -6.59
C LEU A 128 -4.46 7.94 -5.95
N LEU A 129 -3.66 7.59 -4.94
CA LEU A 129 -2.60 8.46 -4.43
C LEU A 129 -1.26 7.76 -4.63
N MET A 130 -0.56 8.21 -5.66
CA MET A 130 0.75 7.69 -6.05
C MET A 130 1.74 8.83 -6.14
N ALA A 131 2.94 8.64 -5.59
CA ALA A 131 4.13 9.42 -5.89
C ALA A 131 4.56 9.11 -7.32
N ILE A 132 3.87 9.73 -8.26
CA ILE A 132 4.24 9.68 -9.65
C ILE A 132 5.48 10.54 -9.80
N GLN A 133 6.66 9.92 -9.96
CA GLN A 133 7.62 10.46 -10.94
C GLN A 133 6.81 10.62 -12.23
N ALA A 134 6.59 11.87 -12.61
CA ALA A 134 5.66 12.38 -13.62
C ALA A 134 5.19 11.35 -14.68
N LEU A 135 3.91 11.49 -15.08
CA LEU A 135 3.36 10.99 -16.34
C LEU A 135 2.65 9.60 -16.32
N THR A 136 1.51 9.45 -15.65
CA THR A 136 0.44 8.51 -16.11
C THR A 136 -0.93 8.68 -15.43
N LEU A 137 -1.37 9.90 -15.11
CA LEU A 137 -2.76 10.14 -14.62
C LEU A 137 -3.70 10.74 -15.67
N ARG A 138 -3.27 10.91 -16.92
CA ARG A 138 -4.09 11.52 -17.99
C ARG A 138 -4.92 10.54 -18.83
N LEU A 139 -4.81 9.23 -18.62
CA LEU A 139 -5.36 8.23 -19.54
C LEU A 139 -6.51 7.37 -19.00
N ILE A 140 -6.94 7.54 -17.74
CA ILE A 140 -7.96 6.65 -17.14
C ILE A 140 -9.23 7.41 -16.68
N TRP A 141 -9.25 8.76 -16.66
CA TRP A 141 -10.50 9.49 -16.39
C TRP A 141 -10.50 10.91 -16.98
N PRO A 142 -11.43 11.28 -17.90
CA PRO A 142 -11.49 12.64 -18.46
C PRO A 142 -12.19 13.69 -17.57
N GLN A 143 -12.85 13.33 -16.48
CA GLN A 143 -13.73 14.24 -15.73
C GLN A 143 -13.83 13.85 -14.24
N ALA A 144 -12.82 14.14 -13.42
CA ALA A 144 -13.01 14.22 -11.96
C ALA A 144 -11.85 14.94 -11.26
N PHE A 145 -12.12 16.19 -10.91
CA PHE A 145 -11.68 16.81 -9.66
C PHE A 145 -10.20 17.24 -9.51
N LEU A 146 -9.88 18.33 -10.20
CA LEU A 146 -9.08 19.40 -9.57
C LEU A 146 -9.92 20.06 -8.47
N ARG A 147 -9.81 19.59 -7.24
CA ARG A 147 -10.15 20.38 -6.04
C ARG A 147 -9.38 19.85 -4.84
N THR A 148 -8.05 19.94 -4.92
CA THR A 148 -7.24 20.19 -3.73
C THR A 148 -7.47 21.63 -3.30
N LYS A 149 -8.56 21.86 -2.57
CA LYS A 149 -8.58 22.86 -1.52
C LYS A 149 -8.88 22.09 -0.25
N TYR A 150 -7.91 22.15 0.66
CA TYR A 150 -8.02 21.89 2.08
C TYR A 150 -9.46 21.86 2.57
N LEU A 151 -9.81 20.78 3.25
CA LEU A 151 -10.95 20.69 4.15
C LEU A 151 -11.02 22.00 4.98
N GLN A 152 -12.03 22.81 4.68
CA GLN A 152 -12.60 23.86 5.52
C GLN A 152 -14.12 23.71 5.46
#